data_AF-A3TPD5-F1
#
_entry.id   AF-A3TPD5-F1
#
_cell.length_a   1.000
_cell.length_b   1.000
_cell.length_c   1.000
_cell.angle_alpha   90.00
_cell.angle_beta   90.00
_cell.angle_gamma   90.00
#
_symmetry.space_group_name_H-M   'P 1'
#
loop_
_entity.id
_entity.type
_entity.pdbx_description
1 polymer ?
#
loop_
_entity_poly.entity_id
_entity_poly.type
_entity_poly.pdbx_seq_one_letter_code
_entity_poly.pdbx_strand_id
1 'polypeptide(L)'
;MSVLGGIRNTVAAPWVAEVWVDPQWYECQSSPDRLPDPGPPTIVTLRGSQVLIGRHSEVKSVVPHIDCDGDAGVSRRHAQLTRHNLGWVVEDLGSANGTYVSSMIGDIPDDPIDAGHPIASGHVLYLGSWTRIVLRQESVPA
;
A
#
# COMPACT_ATOMS: atom_id res chain seq x y z
N MET A 1 38.26 -27.22 18.62
CA MET A 1 37.86 -27.35 17.21
C MET A 1 36.53 -26.64 17.05
N SER A 2 36.54 -25.50 16.36
CA SER A 2 35.35 -24.69 16.07
C SER A 2 34.38 -25.45 15.18
N VAL A 3 33.08 -25.37 15.49
CA VAL A 3 32.02 -25.57 14.51
C VAL A 3 31.34 -24.22 14.37
N LEU A 4 31.69 -23.50 13.30
CA LEU A 4 31.07 -22.23 12.92
C LEU A 4 29.61 -22.51 12.59
N GLY A 5 28.70 -21.98 13.41
CA GLY A 5 27.28 -21.93 13.10
C GLY A 5 27.08 -21.12 11.82
N GLY A 6 26.67 -21.80 10.76
CA GLY A 6 26.28 -21.16 9.52
C GLY A 6 25.19 -20.14 9.80
N ILE A 7 25.47 -18.88 9.49
CA ILE A 7 24.51 -17.80 9.51
C ILE A 7 23.40 -18.21 8.53
N ARG A 8 22.25 -18.65 9.05
CA ARG A 8 21.06 -18.79 8.21
C ARG A 8 20.75 -17.38 7.74
N ASN A 9 21.08 -17.09 6.49
CA ASN A 9 20.68 -15.86 5.85
C ASN A 9 19.16 -15.97 5.66
N THR A 10 18.40 -15.60 6.68
CA THR A 10 16.93 -15.60 6.61
C THR A 10 16.56 -14.52 5.61
N VAL A 11 16.34 -14.91 4.36
CA VAL A 11 15.78 -14.01 3.36
C VAL A 11 14.40 -13.64 3.88
N ALA A 12 14.20 -12.35 4.18
CA ALA A 12 12.91 -11.85 4.61
C ALA A 12 11.85 -12.26 3.57
N ALA A 13 10.73 -12.80 4.05
CA ALA A 13 9.58 -13.12 3.22
C ALA A 13 9.26 -11.96 2.25
N PRO A 14 8.98 -12.24 0.97
CA PRO A 14 8.57 -11.19 0.04
C PRO A 14 7.26 -10.57 0.53
N TRP A 15 7.11 -9.27 0.31
CA TRP A 15 5.88 -8.56 0.63
C TRP A 15 5.04 -8.39 -0.63
N VAL A 16 3.72 -8.47 -0.46
CA VAL A 16 2.73 -8.22 -1.50
C VAL A 16 1.73 -7.16 -1.03
N ALA A 17 1.28 -6.36 -1.98
CA ALA A 17 0.17 -5.44 -1.83
C ALA A 17 -1.02 -5.97 -2.63
N GLU A 18 -2.14 -6.17 -1.96
CA GLU A 18 -3.41 -6.53 -2.60
C GLU A 18 -4.26 -5.27 -2.71
N VAL A 19 -4.45 -4.80 -3.94
CA VAL A 19 -5.23 -3.59 -4.24
C VAL A 19 -6.66 -3.97 -4.54
N TRP A 20 -7.59 -3.37 -3.81
CA TRP A 20 -9.02 -3.62 -3.86
C TRP A 20 -9.78 -2.33 -4.18
N VAL A 21 -10.92 -2.49 -4.84
CA VAL A 21 -12.01 -1.52 -4.79
C VAL A 21 -12.83 -1.84 -3.54
N ASP A 22 -12.91 -0.89 -2.61
CA ASP A 22 -13.60 -1.06 -1.33
C ASP A 22 -14.87 -0.18 -1.25
N PRO A 23 -16.07 -0.78 -1.32
CA PRO A 23 -17.33 -0.06 -1.18
C PRO A 23 -17.50 0.62 0.19
N GLN A 24 -16.98 0.04 1.28
CA GLN A 24 -17.12 0.62 2.61
C GLN A 24 -16.27 1.88 2.73
N TRP A 25 -15.05 1.86 2.18
CA TRP A 25 -14.25 3.07 2.10
C TRP A 25 -14.96 4.12 1.24
N TYR A 26 -15.48 3.74 0.08
CA TYR A 26 -16.22 4.66 -0.79
C TYR A 26 -17.40 5.36 -0.11
N GLU A 27 -18.17 4.65 0.73
CA GLU A 27 -19.29 5.22 1.48
C GLU A 27 -18.84 6.30 2.47
N CYS A 28 -17.61 6.23 2.99
CA CYS A 28 -17.03 7.26 3.84
C CYS A 28 -16.56 8.49 3.05
N GLN A 29 -16.31 8.34 1.75
CA GLN A 29 -15.78 9.39 0.90
C GLN A 29 -16.91 10.20 0.23
N SER A 30 -16.71 11.51 0.12
CA SER A 30 -17.56 12.38 -0.71
C SER A 30 -17.04 12.42 -2.16
N SER A 31 -17.10 11.28 -2.86
CA SER A 31 -16.63 11.18 -4.25
C SER A 31 -17.77 11.45 -5.25
N PRO A 32 -17.54 12.29 -6.29
CA PRO A 32 -18.50 12.47 -7.38
C PRO A 32 -18.47 11.32 -8.40
N ASP A 33 -17.40 10.50 -8.37
CA ASP A 33 -17.19 9.43 -9.32
C ASP A 33 -17.99 8.19 -8.93
N ARG A 34 -18.46 7.45 -9.94
CA ARG A 34 -19.16 6.19 -9.72
C ARG A 34 -18.16 5.12 -9.27
N LEU A 35 -18.48 4.45 -8.16
CA LEU A 35 -17.77 3.24 -7.71
C LEU A 35 -17.75 2.18 -8.83
N PRO A 36 -16.57 1.69 -9.26
CA PRO A 36 -16.47 0.57 -10.19
C PRO A 36 -16.88 -0.75 -9.53
N ASP A 37 -17.16 -1.78 -10.35
CA ASP A 37 -17.49 -3.10 -9.82
C ASP A 37 -16.31 -3.67 -8.99
N PRO A 38 -16.55 -4.10 -7.73
CA PRO A 38 -15.51 -4.71 -6.93
C PRO A 38 -15.14 -6.09 -7.47
N GLY A 39 -14.03 -6.14 -8.21
CA GLY A 39 -13.43 -7.35 -8.75
C GLY A 39 -12.45 -8.04 -7.79
N PRO A 40 -11.76 -9.10 -8.23
CA PRO A 40 -10.64 -9.67 -7.50
C PRO A 40 -9.51 -8.63 -7.31
N PRO A 41 -8.63 -8.81 -6.32
CA PRO A 41 -7.57 -7.84 -6.07
C PRO A 41 -6.50 -7.89 -7.16
N THR A 42 -5.93 -6.73 -7.45
CA THR A 42 -4.66 -6.66 -8.16
C THR A 42 -3.53 -6.91 -7.16
N ILE A 43 -2.74 -7.95 -7.37
CA ILE A 43 -1.63 -8.31 -6.49
C ILE A 43 -0.33 -7.72 -7.06
N VAL A 44 0.37 -6.93 -6.25
CA VAL A 44 1.65 -6.31 -6.60
C VAL A 44 2.73 -6.74 -5.62
N THR A 45 3.80 -7.38 -6.10
CA THR A 45 4.97 -7.68 -5.26
C THR A 45 5.75 -6.40 -4.96
N LEU A 46 6.02 -6.12 -3.69
CA LEU A 46 6.83 -4.98 -3.28
C LEU A 46 8.31 -5.29 -3.52
N ARG A 47 8.90 -4.61 -4.51
CA ARG A 47 10.29 -4.79 -4.93
C ARG A 47 11.11 -3.52 -4.68
N GLY A 48 12.41 -3.69 -4.44
CA GLY A 48 13.33 -2.59 -4.20
C GLY A 48 13.24 -1.99 -2.80
N SER A 49 13.75 -0.76 -2.67
CA SER A 49 13.76 0.01 -1.41
C SER A 49 12.63 1.05 -1.33
N GLN A 50 11.99 1.39 -2.44
CA GLN A 50 10.91 2.37 -2.52
C GLN A 50 9.84 1.88 -3.50
N VAL A 51 8.57 1.99 -3.10
CA VAL A 51 7.40 1.65 -3.92
C VAL A 51 6.47 2.84 -3.90
N LEU A 52 6.32 3.47 -5.07
CA LEU A 52 5.41 4.59 -5.27
C LEU A 52 3.98 4.08 -5.48
N ILE A 53 3.03 4.63 -4.72
CA ILE A 53 1.60 4.44 -4.89
C ILE A 53 1.03 5.70 -5.52
N GLY A 54 0.21 5.53 -6.56
CA GLY A 54 -0.44 6.66 -7.19
C GLY A 54 -1.06 6.31 -8.52
N ARG A 55 -1.26 7.32 -9.35
CA ARG A 55 -1.79 7.16 -10.71
C ARG A 55 -0.74 7.41 -11.78
N HIS A 56 -0.76 6.59 -12.81
CA HIS A 56 0.03 6.81 -14.01
C HIS A 56 -0.26 8.19 -14.63
N SER A 57 0.80 8.89 -15.05
CA SER A 57 0.67 10.13 -15.81
C SER A 57 1.87 10.31 -16.74
N GLU A 58 1.65 10.14 -18.05
CA GLU A 58 2.68 10.36 -19.07
C GLU A 58 3.15 11.83 -19.07
N VAL A 59 2.21 12.78 -19.00
CA VAL A 59 2.50 14.23 -19.02
C VAL A 59 3.40 14.66 -17.85
N LYS A 60 3.27 13.99 -16.69
CA LYS A 60 4.12 14.24 -15.52
C LYS A 60 5.25 13.24 -15.35
N SER A 61 5.43 12.32 -16.31
CA SER A 61 6.41 11.23 -16.24
C SER A 61 6.34 10.43 -14.94
N VAL A 62 5.13 10.18 -14.43
CA VAL A 62 4.91 9.43 -13.18
C VAL A 62 4.41 8.03 -13.53
N VAL A 63 5.25 7.01 -13.28
CA VAL A 63 4.87 5.60 -13.38
C VAL A 63 4.92 5.00 -11.97
N PRO A 64 3.78 4.87 -11.27
CA PRO A 64 3.74 4.29 -9.94
C PRO A 64 4.02 2.79 -9.98
N HIS A 65 4.54 2.25 -8.88
CA HIS A 65 4.77 0.82 -8.73
C HIS A 65 3.46 0.09 -8.42
N ILE A 66 2.60 0.73 -7.62
CA ILE A 66 1.21 0.33 -7.41
C ILE A 66 0.34 1.36 -8.13
N ASP A 67 -0.15 0.97 -9.29
CA ASP A 67 -0.97 1.83 -10.15
C ASP A 67 -2.44 1.76 -9.74
N CYS A 68 -2.97 2.92 -9.37
CA CYS A 68 -4.35 3.14 -8.95
C CYS A 68 -5.08 4.06 -9.94
N ASP A 69 -4.70 4.07 -11.22
CA ASP A 69 -5.25 5.02 -12.22
C ASP A 69 -6.78 4.99 -12.34
N GLY A 70 -7.41 3.87 -11.99
CA GLY A 70 -8.86 3.75 -11.93
C GLY A 70 -9.55 4.69 -10.94
N ASP A 71 -8.87 5.15 -9.88
CA ASP A 71 -9.44 5.97 -8.80
C ASP A 71 -8.95 7.42 -8.88
N ALA A 72 -9.77 8.33 -9.43
CA ALA A 72 -9.37 9.72 -9.64
C ALA A 72 -9.05 10.48 -8.33
N GLY A 73 -9.57 10.02 -7.19
CA GLY A 73 -9.24 10.55 -5.87
C GLY A 73 -7.79 10.26 -5.47
N VAL A 74 -7.13 9.31 -6.12
CA VAL A 74 -5.72 9.02 -5.90
C VAL A 74 -4.86 10.06 -6.62
N SER A 75 -3.97 10.73 -5.89
CA SER A 75 -2.96 11.60 -6.49
C SER A 75 -1.94 10.83 -7.34
N ARG A 76 -1.38 11.48 -8.36
CA ARG A 76 -0.36 10.85 -9.24
C ARG A 76 0.84 10.30 -8.47
N ARG A 77 1.33 11.09 -7.51
CA ARG A 77 2.28 10.67 -6.48
C ARG A 77 1.53 10.80 -5.15
N HIS A 78 0.94 9.71 -4.69
CA HIS A 78 0.05 9.75 -3.52
C HIS A 78 0.81 9.45 -2.25
N ALA A 79 1.38 8.26 -2.19
CA ALA A 79 2.11 7.76 -1.04
C ALA A 79 3.34 7.00 -1.50
N GLN A 80 4.31 6.84 -0.61
CA GLN A 80 5.49 6.03 -0.84
C GLN A 80 5.67 5.04 0.31
N LEU A 81 5.87 3.78 -0.04
CA LEU A 81 6.41 2.79 0.87
C LEU A 81 7.93 2.79 0.76
N THR A 82 8.61 3.09 1.86
CA THR A 82 10.07 3.05 1.96
C THR A 82 10.48 1.87 2.83
N ARG A 83 11.42 1.06 2.35
CA ARG A 83 11.88 -0.12 3.07
C ARG A 83 12.68 0.30 4.29
N HIS A 84 12.29 -0.21 5.46
CA HIS A 84 12.96 0.05 6.72
C HIS A 84 13.19 -1.28 7.45
N ASN A 85 14.45 -1.72 7.50
CA ASN A 85 14.85 -3.04 8.00
C ASN A 85 14.11 -4.19 7.28
N LEU A 86 13.36 -5.00 8.03
CA LEU A 86 12.58 -6.14 7.51
C LEU A 86 11.14 -5.77 7.11
N GLY A 87 10.73 -4.52 7.34
CA GLY A 87 9.39 -4.01 7.07
C GLY A 87 9.39 -2.80 6.14
N TRP A 88 8.27 -2.09 6.17
CA TRP A 88 8.03 -0.89 5.37
C TRP A 88 7.54 0.24 6.25
N VAL A 89 7.78 1.47 5.81
CA VAL A 89 7.15 2.68 6.35
C VAL A 89 6.38 3.32 5.19
N VAL A 90 5.13 3.69 5.40
CA VAL A 90 4.34 4.45 4.42
C VAL A 90 4.40 5.93 4.76
N GLU A 91 4.57 6.76 3.75
CA GLU A 91 4.57 8.23 3.86
C GLU A 91 3.60 8.79 2.82
N ASP A 92 2.75 9.73 3.23
CA ASP A 92 1.96 10.53 2.30
C ASP A 92 2.87 11.57 1.62
N LEU A 93 2.71 11.76 0.31
CA LEU A 93 3.55 12.67 -0.49
C LEU A 93 2.89 14.04 -0.75
N GLY A 94 2.01 14.48 0.16
CA GLY A 94 1.19 15.67 -0.03
C GLY A 94 0.01 15.41 -0.96
N SER A 95 -0.64 14.25 -0.78
CA SER A 95 -1.80 13.87 -1.56
C SER A 95 -3.00 14.77 -1.26
N ALA A 96 -3.94 14.87 -2.21
CA ALA A 96 -5.13 15.71 -2.04
C ALA A 96 -6.13 15.15 -1.01
N ASN A 97 -6.23 13.82 -0.89
CA ASN A 97 -7.23 13.15 -0.05
C ASN A 97 -6.64 12.52 1.21
N GLY A 98 -5.31 12.57 1.39
CA GLY A 98 -4.63 11.92 2.51
C GLY A 98 -4.44 10.41 2.32
N THR A 99 -3.47 9.88 3.06
CA THR A 99 -3.21 8.44 3.20
C THR A 99 -3.63 7.99 4.58
N TYR A 100 -4.44 6.94 4.65
CA TYR A 100 -4.97 6.42 5.89
C TYR A 100 -4.44 5.02 6.14
N VAL A 101 -4.17 4.68 7.40
CA VAL A 101 -3.64 3.37 7.79
C VAL A 101 -4.50 2.76 8.89
N SER A 102 -4.83 1.49 8.71
CA SER A 102 -5.47 0.66 9.73
C SER A 102 -4.68 -0.61 9.98
N SER A 103 -4.85 -1.16 11.18
CA SER A 103 -4.22 -2.41 11.59
C SER A 103 -4.90 -3.64 10.98
N MET A 104 -6.18 -3.52 10.56
CA MET A 104 -6.96 -4.62 10.02
C MET A 104 -8.06 -4.16 9.05
N ILE A 105 -8.54 -5.09 8.23
CA ILE A 105 -9.64 -4.85 7.28
C ILE A 105 -10.94 -4.55 8.06
N GLY A 106 -11.70 -3.55 7.61
CA GLY A 106 -12.99 -3.17 8.17
C GLY A 106 -12.92 -2.20 9.35
N ASP A 107 -11.73 -1.96 9.89
CA ASP A 107 -11.48 -0.87 10.84
C ASP A 107 -11.08 0.37 10.02
N ILE A 108 -12.06 1.21 9.68
CA ILE A 108 -11.87 2.40 8.84
C ILE A 108 -11.39 3.56 9.73
N PRO A 109 -10.18 4.08 9.50
CA PRO A 109 -9.63 5.18 10.31
C PRO A 109 -10.30 6.52 9.96
N ASP A 110 -10.48 7.37 10.97
CA ASP A 110 -11.07 8.71 10.80
C ASP A 110 -10.08 9.75 10.27
N ASP A 111 -8.81 9.67 10.70
CA ASP A 111 -7.77 10.65 10.39
C ASP A 111 -6.65 10.05 9.52
N PRO A 112 -6.08 10.84 8.57
CA PRO A 112 -4.94 10.41 7.78
C PRO A 112 -3.66 10.38 8.63
N ILE A 113 -2.60 9.77 8.11
CA ILE A 113 -1.29 9.80 8.75
C ILE A 113 -0.65 11.19 8.66
N ASP A 114 -0.09 11.68 9.78
CA ASP A 114 0.62 12.97 9.82
C ASP A 114 2.10 12.86 9.41
N ALA A 115 2.67 11.66 9.50
CA ALA A 115 4.07 11.37 9.23
C ALA A 115 4.25 9.91 8.80
N GLY A 116 5.51 9.51 8.56
CA GLY A 116 5.84 8.13 8.22
C GLY A 116 5.27 7.12 9.22
N HIS A 117 4.46 6.19 8.73
CA HIS A 117 3.78 5.18 9.54
C HIS A 117 4.38 3.78 9.29
N PRO A 118 4.88 3.08 10.32
CA PRO A 118 5.40 1.72 10.18
C PRO A 118 4.32 0.71 9.78
N ILE A 119 4.64 -0.17 8.84
CA ILE A 119 3.74 -1.20 8.32
C ILE A 119 4.11 -2.56 8.91
N ALA A 120 3.11 -3.21 9.53
CA ALA A 120 3.15 -4.63 9.84
C ALA A 120 2.36 -5.45 8.81
N SER A 121 2.63 -6.75 8.73
CA SER A 121 1.87 -7.65 7.85
C SER A 121 0.41 -7.70 8.32
N GLY A 122 -0.52 -7.48 7.39
CA GLY A 122 -1.95 -7.37 7.65
C GLY A 122 -2.46 -5.93 7.69
N HIS A 123 -1.58 -4.92 7.81
CA HIS A 123 -1.99 -3.51 7.76
C HIS A 123 -2.65 -3.17 6.43
N VAL A 124 -3.57 -2.22 6.51
CA VAL A 124 -4.41 -1.79 5.41
C VAL A 124 -4.20 -0.30 5.18
N LEU A 125 -3.97 0.07 3.92
CA LEU A 125 -3.97 1.45 3.48
C LEU A 125 -5.32 1.77 2.84
N TYR A 126 -5.85 2.95 3.11
CA TYR A 126 -6.97 3.53 2.37
C TYR A 126 -6.52 4.85 1.75
N LEU A 127 -6.84 5.02 0.47
CA LEU A 127 -6.49 6.22 -0.31
C LEU A 127 -7.54 6.48 -1.38
N GLY A 128 -7.60 7.72 -1.85
CA GLY A 128 -8.50 8.11 -2.93
C GLY A 128 -9.98 7.97 -2.56
N SER A 129 -10.78 7.58 -3.53
CA SER A 129 -12.23 7.43 -3.39
C SER A 129 -12.67 6.02 -3.02
N TRP A 130 -11.93 4.98 -3.39
CA TRP A 130 -12.31 3.59 -3.09
C TRP A 130 -11.12 2.63 -2.97
N THR A 131 -9.90 3.12 -3.13
CA THR A 131 -8.72 2.25 -3.14
C THR A 131 -8.37 1.80 -1.73
N ARG A 132 -8.40 0.47 -1.52
CA ARG A 132 -7.86 -0.20 -0.33
C ARG A 132 -6.68 -1.07 -0.70
N ILE A 133 -5.57 -0.98 0.04
CA ILE A 133 -4.39 -1.82 -0.18
C ILE A 133 -4.09 -2.63 1.09
N VAL A 134 -4.10 -3.95 1.00
CA VAL A 134 -3.69 -4.83 2.11
C VAL A 134 -2.24 -5.24 1.91
N LEU A 135 -1.39 -4.96 2.90
CA LEU A 135 0.05 -5.27 2.85
C LEU A 135 0.32 -6.55 3.61
N ARG A 136 0.87 -7.58 2.96
CA ARG A 136 1.13 -8.89 3.57
C ARG A 136 2.55 -9.36 3.29
N GLN A 137 3.13 -10.07 4.25
CA GLN A 137 4.27 -10.93 4.00
C GLN A 137 3.76 -12.25 3.44
N GLU A 138 4.26 -12.67 2.27
CA GLU A 138 4.04 -14.03 1.80
C GLU A 138 4.69 -14.99 2.78
N SER A 139 3.91 -15.95 3.28
CA SER A 139 4.49 -17.03 4.07
C SER A 139 5.44 -17.81 3.15
N VAL A 140 6.74 -17.83 3.46
CA VAL A 140 7.65 -18.75 2.78
C VAL A 140 7.18 -20.16 3.17
N PRO A 141 6.73 -21.01 2.23
CA PRO A 141 6.40 -22.39 2.58
C PRO A 141 7.66 -23.04 3.15
N ALA A 142 7.51 -23.65 4.32
CA ALA A 142 8.57 -24.30 5.08
C ALA A 142 9.18 -25.50 4.33
#